data_AF-A0AAW0A123-F1
#
_entry.id   AF-A0AAW0A123-F1
#
_cell.length_a   1.000
_cell.length_b   1.000
_cell.length_c   1.000
_cell.angle_alpha   90.00
_cell.angle_beta   90.00
_cell.angle_gamma   90.00
#
_symmetry.space_group_name_H-M   'P 1'
#
loop_
_entity.id
_entity.type
_entity.pdbx_description
1 polymer ?
#
loop_
_entity_poly.entity_id
_entity_poly.type
_entity_poly.pdbx_seq_one_letter_code
_entity_poly.pdbx_strand_id
1 'polypeptide(L)'
;MEEYAASSMGALQREYIQPVGEDQPSTYALIQQLARKTKLERSDIQDRGVLWTDAPPRFVVAPSLMERIDRGVGELQTFIQRASNLLPDRRKDLFQLEAAWDILRERLETGQRFFAKYIDEFKDATNVPNSPASTTVAIHQQLASMPRADDRLRVIMHDFRVTLKNLDSDKRSALVHGSSWSRVVNVGPNVSDAFPRRTPERNPILLTYDEEGNQVQMIPPQRSSTKEDSNVTAEKSSIS
;
A
#
# COMPACT_ATOMS: atom_id res chain seq x y z
N MET A 1 3.05 -20.42 -32.74
CA MET A 1 2.54 -19.14 -32.19
C MET A 1 1.02 -19.05 -32.27
N GLU A 2 0.38 -19.46 -33.37
CA GLU A 2 -1.08 -19.46 -33.51
C GLU A 2 -1.82 -20.29 -32.44
N GLU A 3 -1.25 -21.45 -32.06
CA GLU A 3 -1.81 -22.33 -31.03
C GLU A 3 -1.89 -21.68 -29.64
N TYR A 4 -0.89 -20.87 -29.27
CA TYR A 4 -0.91 -20.12 -28.01
C TYR A 4 -1.96 -19.00 -28.05
N ALA A 5 -2.07 -18.29 -29.18
CA ALA A 5 -3.06 -17.23 -29.34
C ALA A 5 -4.50 -17.76 -29.23
N ALA A 6 -4.77 -18.99 -29.68
CA ALA A 6 -6.08 -19.64 -29.53
C ALA A 6 -6.32 -20.25 -28.14
N SER A 7 -5.29 -20.41 -27.30
CA SER A 7 -5.40 -21.03 -25.97
C SER A 7 -6.09 -20.14 -24.93
N SER A 8 -6.57 -20.74 -23.85
CA SER A 8 -7.10 -20.01 -22.68
C SER A 8 -6.08 -19.05 -22.07
N MET A 9 -4.79 -19.41 -22.07
CA MET A 9 -3.72 -18.52 -21.60
C MET A 9 -3.55 -17.32 -22.53
N GLY A 10 -3.63 -17.53 -23.85
CA GLY A 10 -3.62 -16.46 -24.84
C GLY A 10 -4.83 -15.52 -24.70
N ALA A 11 -6.02 -16.06 -24.38
CA ALA A 11 -7.21 -15.26 -24.08
C ALA A 11 -7.02 -14.44 -22.79
N LEU A 12 -6.50 -15.04 -21.72
CA LEU A 12 -6.22 -14.34 -20.47
C LEU A 12 -5.18 -13.23 -20.66
N GLN A 13 -4.13 -13.47 -21.45
CA GLN A 13 -3.14 -12.45 -21.76
C GLN A 13 -3.75 -11.28 -22.55
N ARG A 14 -4.67 -11.55 -23.49
CA ARG A 14 -5.38 -10.48 -24.20
C ARG A 14 -6.19 -9.64 -23.24
N GLU A 15 -6.97 -10.26 -22.36
CA GLU A 15 -7.75 -9.55 -21.35
C GLU A 15 -6.86 -8.69 -20.44
N TYR A 16 -5.70 -9.20 -20.03
CA TYR A 16 -4.73 -8.44 -19.22
C TYR A 16 -4.22 -7.16 -19.91
N ILE A 17 -4.11 -7.19 -21.25
CA ILE A 17 -3.56 -6.09 -22.06
C ILE A 17 -4.66 -5.17 -22.59
N GLN A 18 -5.88 -5.67 -22.76
CA GLN A 18 -7.00 -4.93 -23.33
C GLN A 18 -7.67 -4.00 -22.30
N PRO A 19 -8.07 -2.77 -22.69
CA PRO A 19 -8.85 -1.88 -21.84
C PRO A 19 -10.20 -2.51 -21.45
N VAL A 20 -10.67 -2.22 -20.23
CA VAL A 20 -11.97 -2.69 -19.73
C VAL A 20 -13.13 -1.82 -20.26
N GLY A 21 -12.84 -0.60 -20.72
CA GLY A 21 -13.78 0.33 -21.34
C GLY A 21 -13.06 1.50 -22.03
N GLU A 22 -13.80 2.50 -22.52
CA GLU A 22 -13.22 3.68 -23.20
C GLU A 22 -12.31 4.50 -22.25
N ASP A 23 -12.72 4.65 -20.99
CA ASP A 23 -12.02 5.50 -20.00
C ASP A 23 -11.14 4.72 -19.02
N GLN A 24 -11.12 3.39 -19.08
CA GLN A 24 -10.40 2.55 -18.12
C GLN A 24 -9.20 1.88 -18.78
N PRO A 25 -7.95 2.18 -18.32
CA PRO A 25 -6.78 1.51 -18.84
C PRO A 25 -6.85 0.01 -18.52
N SER A 26 -6.17 -0.80 -19.33
CA SER A 26 -5.98 -2.22 -19.01
C SER A 26 -5.21 -2.39 -17.72
N THR A 27 -5.34 -3.54 -17.06
CA THR A 27 -4.54 -3.88 -15.88
C THR A 27 -3.05 -3.78 -16.18
N TYR A 28 -2.60 -4.25 -17.34
CA TYR A 28 -1.22 -4.09 -17.77
C TYR A 28 -0.80 -2.61 -17.84
N ALA A 29 -1.61 -1.76 -18.46
CA ALA A 29 -1.30 -0.34 -18.59
C ALA A 29 -1.28 0.36 -17.22
N LEU A 30 -2.23 0.05 -16.34
CA LEU A 30 -2.27 0.58 -14.97
C LEU A 30 -1.02 0.19 -14.17
N ILE A 31 -0.64 -1.09 -14.19
CA ILE A 31 0.57 -1.58 -13.51
C ILE A 31 1.83 -0.92 -14.09
N GLN A 32 1.91 -0.78 -15.41
CA GLN A 32 3.03 -0.08 -16.06
C GLN A 32 3.10 1.39 -15.65
N GLN A 33 1.96 2.10 -15.58
CA GLN A 33 1.91 3.48 -15.10
C GLN A 33 2.40 3.60 -13.66
N LEU A 34 1.89 2.75 -12.75
CA LEU A 34 2.31 2.73 -11.35
C LEU A 34 3.80 2.39 -11.21
N ALA A 35 4.29 1.39 -11.93
CA ALA A 35 5.69 0.98 -11.90
C ALA A 35 6.65 2.06 -12.45
N ARG A 36 6.20 2.87 -13.41
CA ARG A 36 6.98 3.99 -13.98
C ARG A 36 6.95 5.23 -13.08
N LYS A 37 5.99 5.34 -12.16
CA LYS A 37 5.88 6.47 -11.24
C LYS A 37 6.92 6.37 -10.13
N THR A 38 8.14 6.79 -10.44
CA THR A 38 9.31 6.71 -9.55
C THR A 38 9.36 7.83 -8.51
N LYS A 39 8.52 8.87 -8.64
CA LYS A 39 8.44 10.01 -7.74
C LYS A 39 6.97 10.38 -7.51
N LEU A 40 6.69 10.84 -6.30
CA LEU A 40 5.41 11.49 -6.01
C LEU A 40 5.40 12.90 -6.60
N GLU A 41 4.23 13.29 -7.07
CA GLU A 41 3.87 14.62 -7.56
C GLU A 41 2.95 15.29 -6.54
N ARG A 42 2.67 16.58 -6.74
CA ARG A 42 1.83 17.37 -5.82
C ARG A 42 0.39 16.83 -5.71
N SER A 43 -0.16 16.30 -6.81
CA SER A 43 -1.50 15.69 -6.85
C SER A 43 -1.59 14.36 -6.09
N ASP A 44 -0.46 13.71 -5.83
CA ASP A 44 -0.41 12.45 -5.09
C ASP A 44 -0.34 12.65 -3.57
N ILE A 45 -0.24 13.89 -3.11
CA ILE A 45 0.01 14.23 -1.71
C ILE A 45 -1.13 15.09 -1.19
N GLN A 46 -1.62 14.72 -0.02
CA GLN A 46 -2.61 15.47 0.73
C GLN A 46 -1.93 16.03 1.99
N ASP A 47 -1.92 17.35 2.12
CA ASP A 47 -1.39 18.07 3.29
C ASP A 47 -2.53 18.43 4.24
N ARG A 48 -2.61 17.69 5.34
CA ARG A 48 -3.57 17.84 6.44
C ARG A 48 -3.24 18.98 7.40
N GLY A 49 -2.19 19.75 7.13
CA GLY A 49 -1.69 20.81 7.98
C GLY A 49 -1.00 20.29 9.24
N VAL A 50 -0.61 21.22 10.11
CA VAL A 50 0.03 20.91 11.40
C VAL A 50 -0.97 21.21 12.49
N LEU A 51 -1.44 20.20 13.22
CA LEU A 51 -2.27 20.41 14.41
C LEU A 51 -1.40 20.70 15.64
N TRP A 52 -1.97 21.35 16.64
CA TRP A 52 -1.28 21.70 17.89
C TRP A 52 -1.01 20.50 18.81
N THR A 53 -1.74 19.41 18.63
CA THR A 53 -1.68 18.19 19.44
C THR A 53 -1.00 17.05 18.67
N ASP A 54 -0.75 15.91 19.33
CA ASP A 54 -0.33 14.64 18.71
C ASP A 54 -1.39 14.14 17.73
N ALA A 55 -1.35 14.74 16.55
CA ALA A 55 -2.30 14.55 15.47
C ALA A 55 -1.77 13.53 14.47
N PRO A 56 -2.64 13.03 13.57
CA PRO A 56 -2.21 12.20 12.45
C PRO A 56 -1.09 12.88 11.64
N PRO A 57 -0.32 12.09 10.87
CA PRO A 57 0.71 12.62 9.99
C PRO A 57 0.18 13.76 9.12
N ARG A 58 0.97 14.84 9.02
CA ARG A 58 0.66 16.00 8.18
C ARG A 58 0.43 15.60 6.72
N PHE A 59 1.33 14.82 6.17
CA PHE A 59 1.26 14.39 4.77
C PHE A 59 0.76 12.96 4.68
N VAL A 60 -0.17 12.71 3.77
CA VAL A 60 -0.62 11.38 3.38
C VAL A 60 -0.69 11.27 1.87
N VAL A 61 -0.71 10.03 1.36
CA VAL A 61 -0.96 9.77 -0.06
C VAL A 61 -2.41 10.12 -0.38
N ALA A 62 -2.63 10.77 -1.52
CA ALA A 62 -3.96 11.12 -2.00
C ALA A 62 -4.83 9.86 -2.15
N PRO A 63 -6.11 9.89 -1.74
CA PRO A 63 -7.00 8.73 -1.83
C PRO A 63 -7.11 8.15 -3.24
N SER A 64 -7.10 9.00 -4.27
CA SER A 64 -7.16 8.60 -5.67
C SER A 64 -5.95 7.75 -6.11
N LEU A 65 -4.73 8.11 -5.67
CA LEU A 65 -3.55 7.30 -5.95
C LEU A 65 -3.61 5.97 -5.19
N MET A 66 -4.05 5.99 -3.93
CA MET A 66 -4.19 4.77 -3.13
C MET A 66 -5.19 3.79 -3.75
N GLU A 67 -6.36 4.28 -4.15
CA GLU A 67 -7.39 3.49 -4.84
C GLU A 67 -6.84 2.86 -6.14
N ARG A 68 -6.08 3.61 -6.93
CA ARG A 68 -5.43 3.09 -8.14
C ARG A 68 -4.43 1.98 -7.84
N ILE A 69 -3.65 2.12 -6.76
CA ILE A 69 -2.70 1.10 -6.30
C ILE A 69 -3.46 -0.15 -5.87
N ASP A 70 -4.48 0.01 -5.02
CA ASP A 70 -5.28 -1.11 -4.49
C ASP A 70 -5.97 -1.87 -5.62
N ARG A 71 -6.58 -1.14 -6.57
CA ARG A 71 -7.17 -1.73 -7.78
C ARG A 71 -6.12 -2.49 -8.59
N GLY A 72 -4.99 -1.88 -8.90
CA GLY A 72 -3.94 -2.50 -9.69
C GLY A 72 -3.42 -3.78 -9.06
N VAL A 73 -3.19 -3.78 -7.74
CA VAL A 73 -2.74 -4.96 -6.99
C VAL A 73 -3.82 -6.06 -7.01
N GLY A 74 -5.09 -5.72 -6.75
CA GLY A 74 -6.18 -6.69 -6.75
C GLY A 74 -6.43 -7.34 -8.11
N GLU A 75 -6.41 -6.55 -9.18
CA GLU A 75 -6.52 -7.05 -10.56
C GLU A 75 -5.33 -7.96 -10.91
N LEU A 76 -4.11 -7.53 -10.63
CA LEU A 76 -2.91 -8.32 -10.90
C LEU A 76 -2.94 -9.67 -10.17
N GLN A 77 -3.35 -9.69 -8.91
CA GLN A 77 -3.53 -10.93 -8.15
C GLN A 77 -4.57 -11.84 -8.79
N THR A 78 -5.69 -11.29 -9.24
CA THR A 78 -6.74 -12.04 -9.95
C THR A 78 -6.21 -12.68 -11.24
N PHE A 79 -5.44 -11.93 -12.04
CA PHE A 79 -4.81 -12.45 -13.25
C PHE A 79 -3.78 -13.55 -12.96
N ILE A 80 -2.94 -13.37 -11.94
CA ILE A 80 -1.98 -14.40 -11.50
C ILE A 80 -2.71 -15.68 -11.08
N GLN A 81 -3.80 -15.55 -10.31
CA GLN A 81 -4.61 -16.69 -9.88
C GLN A 81 -5.24 -17.41 -11.07
N ARG A 82 -5.87 -16.67 -12.00
CA ARG A 82 -6.46 -17.26 -13.22
C ARG A 82 -5.40 -17.92 -14.09
N ALA A 83 -4.26 -17.28 -14.30
CA ALA A 83 -3.14 -17.86 -15.04
C ALA A 83 -2.65 -19.15 -14.39
N SER A 84 -2.57 -19.19 -13.06
CA SER A 84 -2.19 -20.39 -12.32
C SER A 84 -3.19 -21.53 -12.51
N ASN A 85 -4.49 -21.24 -12.55
CA ASN A 85 -5.54 -22.24 -12.79
C ASN A 85 -5.54 -22.76 -14.23
N LEU A 86 -5.07 -21.95 -15.18
CA LEU A 86 -4.97 -22.30 -16.60
C LEU A 86 -3.71 -23.09 -16.95
N LEU A 87 -2.77 -23.28 -16.03
CA LEU A 87 -1.67 -24.21 -16.23
C LEU A 87 -2.30 -25.62 -16.27
N PRO A 88 -2.47 -26.24 -17.45
CA PRO A 88 -3.11 -27.53 -17.55
C PRO A 88 -2.20 -28.57 -16.89
N ASP A 89 -2.78 -29.63 -16.32
CA ASP A 89 -2.14 -30.90 -15.91
C ASP A 89 -0.69 -31.11 -16.39
N ARG A 90 0.28 -30.41 -15.79
CA ARG A 90 1.72 -30.57 -16.06
C ARG A 90 2.28 -31.76 -15.29
N ARG A 91 1.49 -32.82 -15.21
CA ARG A 91 1.85 -34.09 -14.58
C ARG A 91 2.02 -35.13 -15.68
N LYS A 92 3.01 -34.93 -16.55
CA LYS A 92 3.50 -36.01 -17.44
C LYS A 92 4.75 -36.68 -16.89
N ASP A 93 5.45 -36.02 -15.97
CA ASP A 93 6.65 -36.53 -15.30
C ASP A 93 6.53 -36.34 -13.78
N LEU A 94 6.90 -37.37 -13.02
CA LEU A 94 6.85 -37.41 -11.56
C LEU A 94 7.69 -36.28 -10.94
N PHE A 95 8.83 -35.94 -11.54
CA PHE A 95 9.70 -34.86 -11.03
C PHE A 95 9.08 -33.48 -11.20
N GLN A 96 8.36 -33.24 -12.30
CA GLN A 96 7.66 -31.97 -12.53
C GLN A 96 6.47 -31.81 -11.59
N LEU A 97 5.79 -32.92 -11.29
CA LEU A 97 4.75 -32.96 -10.27
C LEU A 97 5.33 -32.64 -8.89
N GLU A 98 6.41 -33.29 -8.46
CA GLU A 98 7.01 -33.04 -7.14
C GLU A 98 7.47 -31.59 -6.99
N ALA A 99 8.15 -31.03 -8.00
CA ALA A 99 8.56 -29.62 -7.97
C ALA A 99 7.37 -28.66 -7.94
N ALA A 100 6.30 -28.93 -8.70
CA ALA A 100 5.08 -28.13 -8.67
C ALA A 100 4.37 -28.25 -7.31
N TRP A 101 4.36 -29.45 -6.72
CA TRP A 101 3.81 -29.69 -5.39
C TRP A 101 4.59 -28.95 -4.30
N ASP A 102 5.92 -28.96 -4.34
CA ASP A 102 6.75 -28.19 -3.41
C ASP A 102 6.45 -26.68 -3.49
N ILE A 103 6.35 -26.14 -4.71
CA ILE A 103 6.00 -24.72 -4.92
C ILE A 103 4.58 -24.42 -4.41
N LEU A 104 3.62 -25.31 -4.68
CA LEU A 104 2.24 -25.15 -4.20
C LEU A 104 2.16 -25.23 -2.67
N ARG A 105 2.86 -26.20 -2.04
CA ARG A 105 2.95 -26.34 -0.58
C ARG A 105 3.54 -25.08 0.03
N GLU A 106 4.66 -24.58 -0.50
CA GLU A 106 5.29 -23.35 -0.01
C GLU A 106 4.34 -22.15 -0.15
N ARG A 107 3.63 -22.03 -1.28
CA ARG A 107 2.62 -20.97 -1.48
C ARG A 107 1.45 -21.09 -0.52
N LEU A 108 0.94 -22.30 -0.26
CA LEU A 108 -0.16 -22.54 0.67
C LEU A 108 0.24 -22.22 2.11
N GLU A 109 1.41 -22.68 2.55
CA GLU A 109 1.94 -22.33 3.87
C GLU A 109 2.15 -20.83 4.01
N THR A 110 2.66 -20.18 2.97
CA THR A 110 2.88 -18.74 2.92
C THR A 110 1.54 -17.99 2.98
N GLY A 111 0.55 -18.40 2.19
CA GLY A 111 -0.80 -17.83 2.21
C GLY A 111 -1.51 -18.02 3.55
N GLN A 112 -1.39 -19.19 4.19
CA GLN A 112 -1.95 -19.46 5.51
C GLN A 112 -1.30 -18.59 6.58
N ARG A 113 0.03 -18.43 6.55
CA ARG A 113 0.74 -17.50 7.44
C ARG A 113 0.27 -16.06 7.24
N PHE A 114 0.01 -15.64 6.01
CA PHE A 114 -0.55 -14.31 5.74
C PHE A 114 -1.98 -14.14 6.23
N PHE A 115 -2.84 -15.14 6.02
CA PHE A 115 -4.23 -15.05 6.47
C PHE A 115 -4.34 -14.99 8.00
N ALA A 116 -3.56 -15.82 8.71
CA ALA A 116 -3.45 -15.75 10.17
C ALA A 116 -2.97 -14.35 10.62
N LYS A 117 -1.95 -13.81 9.95
CA LYS A 117 -1.45 -12.45 10.20
C LYS A 117 -2.56 -11.39 10.04
N TYR A 118 -3.35 -11.45 8.96
CA TYR A 118 -4.45 -10.50 8.74
C TYR A 118 -5.56 -10.62 9.79
N ILE A 119 -5.88 -11.83 10.25
CA ILE A 119 -6.84 -12.05 11.34
C ILE A 119 -6.34 -11.37 12.63
N ASP A 120 -5.06 -11.51 12.93
CA ASP A 120 -4.45 -10.91 14.12
C ASP A 120 -4.38 -9.37 13.99
N GLU A 121 -4.02 -8.85 12.81
CA GLU A 121 -4.03 -7.41 12.50
C GLU A 121 -5.44 -6.80 12.58
N PHE A 122 -6.47 -7.53 12.16
CA PHE A 122 -7.87 -7.07 12.24
C PHE A 122 -8.39 -7.04 13.68
N LYS A 123 -7.94 -7.98 14.52
CA LYS A 123 -8.28 -8.00 15.96
C LYS A 123 -7.60 -6.88 16.73
N ASP A 124 -6.38 -6.51 16.35
CA ASP A 124 -5.61 -5.39 16.91
C ASP A 124 -5.76 -4.11 16.06
N ALA A 125 -7.01 -3.68 15.84
CA ALA A 125 -7.44 -2.56 14.96
C ALA A 125 -6.75 -1.19 15.16
N THR A 126 -5.86 -1.05 16.15
CA THR A 126 -5.05 0.15 16.40
C THR A 126 -3.72 0.20 15.64
N ASN A 127 -3.26 -0.88 14.99
CA ASN A 127 -1.97 -0.89 14.27
C ASN A 127 -2.01 -1.81 13.03
N VAL A 128 -2.48 -1.30 11.90
CA VAL A 128 -2.49 -2.05 10.63
C VAL A 128 -1.51 -1.42 9.64
N PRO A 129 -0.36 -2.07 9.34
CA PRO A 129 0.45 -1.73 8.17
C PRO A 129 0.06 -2.64 6.99
N ASN A 130 -0.68 -2.08 6.03
CA ASN A 130 -0.95 -2.69 4.72
C ASN A 130 0.37 -2.97 3.99
N SER A 131 0.81 -4.23 3.77
CA SER A 131 1.87 -4.53 2.78
C SER A 131 2.16 -6.02 2.44
N PRO A 132 2.77 -6.28 1.26
CA PRO A 132 2.61 -7.52 0.48
C PRO A 132 3.59 -8.68 0.76
N ALA A 133 3.22 -9.84 0.22
CA ALA A 133 3.74 -11.21 0.38
C ALA A 133 5.25 -11.50 0.18
N SER A 134 6.09 -10.54 -0.20
CA SER A 134 7.50 -10.77 -0.58
C SER A 134 8.52 -10.50 0.53
N THR A 135 8.07 -10.28 1.76
CA THR A 135 8.91 -9.99 2.92
C THR A 135 8.96 -11.18 3.88
N THR A 136 10.16 -11.56 4.32
CA THR A 136 10.36 -12.67 5.25
C THR A 136 9.69 -12.38 6.60
N VAL A 137 9.19 -13.43 7.27
CA VAL A 137 8.54 -13.34 8.59
C VAL A 137 9.43 -12.62 9.62
N ALA A 138 10.74 -12.80 9.55
CA ALA A 138 11.70 -12.13 10.41
C ALA A 138 11.67 -10.60 10.26
N ILE A 139 11.59 -10.08 9.02
CA ILE A 139 11.47 -8.64 8.77
C ILE A 139 10.16 -8.11 9.37
N HIS A 140 9.07 -8.88 9.29
CA HIS A 140 7.79 -8.49 9.90
C HIS A 140 7.86 -8.39 11.41
N GLN A 141 8.44 -9.40 12.07
CA GLN A 141 8.63 -9.39 13.52
C GLN A 141 9.49 -8.20 13.96
N GLN A 142 10.57 -7.94 13.22
CA GLN A 142 11.42 -6.79 13.43
C GLN A 142 10.64 -5.47 13.27
N LEU A 143 9.89 -5.30 12.20
CA LEU A 143 9.07 -4.09 11.97
C LEU A 143 7.96 -3.92 13.01
N ALA A 144 7.30 -5.00 13.43
CA ALA A 144 6.24 -4.96 14.44
C ALA A 144 6.78 -4.57 15.82
N SER A 145 8.00 -5.02 16.16
CA SER A 145 8.66 -4.63 17.41
C SER A 145 9.12 -3.17 17.43
N MET A 146 9.10 -2.47 16.28
CA MET A 146 9.52 -1.08 16.18
C MET A 146 8.35 -0.12 16.45
N PRO A 147 8.42 0.70 17.52
CA PRO A 147 7.31 1.59 17.89
C PRO A 147 7.15 2.77 16.94
N ARG A 148 8.21 3.21 16.26
CA ARG A 148 8.19 4.41 15.43
C ARG A 148 8.08 4.04 13.95
N ALA A 149 7.20 4.73 13.23
CA ALA A 149 7.07 4.58 11.78
C ALA A 149 8.38 4.91 11.04
N ASP A 150 9.20 5.82 11.59
CA ASP A 150 10.52 6.17 11.07
C ASP A 150 11.45 4.96 10.98
N ASP A 151 11.60 4.24 12.09
CA ASP A 151 12.47 3.08 12.21
C ASP A 151 12.04 1.97 11.24
N ARG A 152 10.71 1.75 11.15
CA ARG A 152 10.12 0.81 10.21
C ARG A 152 10.46 1.15 8.75
N LEU A 153 10.30 2.41 8.37
CA LEU A 153 10.60 2.85 7.00
C LEU A 153 12.09 2.71 6.67
N ARG A 154 12.99 2.94 7.64
CA ARG A 154 14.43 2.76 7.44
C ARG A 154 14.79 1.31 7.17
N VAL A 155 14.22 0.38 7.93
CA VAL A 155 14.43 -1.07 7.75
C VAL A 155 13.91 -1.53 6.40
N ILE A 156 12.72 -1.07 6.00
CA ILE A 156 12.19 -1.34 4.66
C ILE A 156 13.16 -0.82 3.58
N MET A 157 13.63 0.43 3.69
CA MET A 157 14.57 0.97 2.69
C MET A 157 15.92 0.26 2.67
N HIS A 158 16.38 -0.26 3.82
CA HIS A 158 17.62 -1.00 3.94
C HIS A 158 17.51 -2.44 3.40
N ASP A 159 16.46 -3.18 3.77
CA ASP A 159 16.38 -4.61 3.48
C ASP A 159 15.84 -4.90 2.07
N PHE A 160 15.04 -3.99 1.51
CA PHE A 160 14.56 -4.12 0.13
C PHE A 160 15.65 -3.69 -0.85
N ARG A 161 16.46 -4.67 -1.27
CA ARG A 161 17.61 -4.52 -2.17
C ARG A 161 17.35 -3.71 -3.44
N VAL A 162 16.13 -3.70 -3.97
CA VAL A 162 15.79 -2.93 -5.18
C VAL A 162 15.89 -1.43 -4.93
N THR A 163 15.48 -0.97 -3.74
CA THR A 163 15.48 0.44 -3.33
C THR A 163 16.91 0.96 -3.11
N LEU A 164 17.81 0.12 -2.60
CA LEU A 164 19.20 0.48 -2.31
C LEU A 164 20.07 0.69 -3.55
N LYS A 165 19.75 0.06 -4.69
CA LYS A 165 20.57 0.17 -5.92
C LYS A 165 20.75 1.63 -6.37
N ASN A 166 19.79 2.49 -6.04
CA ASN A 166 19.77 3.89 -6.46
C ASN A 166 20.29 4.87 -5.40
N LEU A 167 20.69 4.39 -4.20
CA LEU A 167 21.28 5.24 -3.17
C LEU A 167 22.81 5.22 -3.27
N ASP A 168 23.41 6.40 -3.31
CA ASP A 168 24.86 6.60 -3.15
C ASP A 168 25.33 6.20 -1.74
N SER A 169 26.65 6.08 -1.55
CA SER A 169 27.26 5.65 -0.29
C SER A 169 26.87 6.54 0.89
N ASP A 170 26.74 7.85 0.65
CA ASP A 170 26.48 8.84 1.68
C ASP A 170 25.03 8.75 2.18
N LYS A 171 24.07 8.59 1.27
CA LYS A 171 22.66 8.36 1.61
C LYS A 171 22.45 7.03 2.33
N ARG A 172 23.17 5.98 1.93
CA ARG A 172 23.14 4.70 2.65
C ARG A 172 23.68 4.85 4.07
N SER A 173 24.78 5.58 4.25
CA SER A 173 25.31 5.89 5.57
C SER A 173 24.29 6.68 6.39
N ALA A 174 23.69 7.73 5.82
CA ALA A 174 22.64 8.51 6.46
C ALA A 174 21.42 7.67 6.88
N LEU A 175 21.02 6.70 6.05
CA LEU A 175 19.93 5.77 6.32
C LEU A 175 20.24 4.91 7.56
N VAL A 176 21.43 4.27 7.58
CA VAL A 176 21.88 3.36 8.65
C VAL A 176 22.08 4.08 9.98
N HIS A 177 22.60 5.31 9.95
CA HIS A 177 22.91 6.09 11.16
C HIS A 177 21.71 6.89 11.70
N GLY A 178 20.50 6.66 11.19
CA GLY A 178 19.31 7.37 11.68
C GLY A 178 19.30 8.87 11.38
N SER A 179 20.05 9.33 10.37
CA SER A 179 20.04 10.75 9.99
C SER A 179 18.68 11.20 9.44
N SER A 180 18.40 12.50 9.48
CA SER A 180 17.19 13.10 8.88
C SER A 180 16.90 12.56 7.47
N TRP A 181 15.62 12.31 7.16
CA TRP A 181 15.19 11.86 5.82
C TRP A 181 15.62 12.78 4.69
N SER A 182 15.78 14.08 4.96
CA SER A 182 16.32 15.03 3.97
C SER A 182 17.75 14.72 3.51
N ARG A 183 18.51 13.91 4.27
CA ARG A 183 19.85 13.41 3.88
C ARG A 183 19.79 12.06 3.18
N VAL A 184 18.64 11.39 3.18
CA VAL A 184 18.44 10.06 2.61
C VAL A 184 17.67 10.15 1.28
N VAL A 185 16.63 10.97 1.25
CA VAL A 185 15.72 11.13 0.13
C VAL A 185 15.67 12.60 -0.29
N ASN A 186 15.83 12.83 -1.59
CA ASN A 186 15.68 14.16 -2.18
C ASN A 186 14.23 14.33 -2.66
N VAL A 187 13.49 15.23 -2.02
CA VAL A 187 12.19 15.69 -2.51
C VAL A 187 12.45 16.69 -3.64
N GLY A 188 11.81 16.47 -4.80
CA GLY A 188 11.97 17.37 -5.94
C GLY A 188 11.35 18.76 -5.68
N PRO A 189 11.86 19.83 -6.34
CA PRO A 189 11.41 21.20 -6.10
C PRO A 189 9.90 21.36 -6.30
N ASN A 190 9.33 20.70 -7.31
CA ASN A 190 7.88 20.73 -7.56
C ASN A 190 7.04 20.33 -6.33
N VAL A 191 7.50 19.36 -5.54
CA VAL A 191 6.78 18.94 -4.32
C VAL A 191 7.15 19.82 -3.14
N SER A 192 8.43 20.14 -2.93
CA SER A 192 8.82 20.98 -1.79
C SER A 192 8.23 22.38 -1.83
N ASP A 193 8.12 22.94 -3.04
CA ASP A 193 7.63 24.30 -3.25
C ASP A 193 6.10 24.36 -3.15
N ALA A 194 5.41 23.28 -3.55
CA ALA A 194 3.96 23.14 -3.38
C ALA A 194 3.54 22.99 -1.91
N PHE A 195 4.39 22.42 -1.05
CA PHE A 195 4.07 22.16 0.36
C PHE A 195 5.02 22.89 1.31
N PRO A 196 4.92 24.23 1.44
CA PRO A 196 5.78 25.00 2.33
C PRO A 196 5.58 24.62 3.79
N ARG A 197 6.51 25.06 4.66
CA ARG A 197 6.36 24.87 6.11
C ARG A 197 5.12 25.62 6.60
N ARG A 198 4.28 24.94 7.39
CA ARG A 198 3.09 25.51 8.04
C ARG A 198 3.34 25.64 9.53
N THR A 199 2.83 26.71 10.13
CA THR A 199 2.77 26.83 11.59
C THR A 199 1.64 25.96 12.13
N PRO A 200 1.67 25.56 13.41
CA PRO A 200 0.55 24.85 14.03
C PRO A 200 -0.77 25.62 13.90
N GLU A 201 -1.84 24.91 13.50
CA GLU A 201 -3.18 25.41 13.19
C GLU A 201 -4.22 24.73 14.08
N ARG A 202 -5.20 25.50 14.57
CA ARG A 202 -6.29 24.97 15.39
C ARG A 202 -7.27 24.12 14.58
N ASN A 203 -7.51 24.52 13.33
CA ASN A 203 -8.37 23.84 12.36
C ASN A 203 -7.66 23.86 11.00
N PRO A 204 -6.77 22.89 10.72
CA PRO A 204 -5.99 22.94 9.50
C PRO A 204 -6.86 22.76 8.27
N ILE A 205 -6.61 23.57 7.25
CA ILE A 205 -7.21 23.39 5.92
C ILE A 205 -6.51 22.22 5.24
N LEU A 206 -7.31 21.34 4.63
CA LEU A 206 -6.81 20.27 3.79
C LEU A 206 -6.38 20.82 2.45
N LEU A 207 -5.12 20.62 2.12
CA LEU A 207 -4.51 21.06 0.89
C LEU A 207 -4.26 19.86 -0.03
N THR A 208 -4.82 19.92 -1.23
CA THR A 208 -4.67 18.93 -2.30
C THR A 208 -4.43 19.62 -3.63
N TYR A 209 -4.04 18.87 -4.65
CA TYR A 209 -3.86 19.37 -6.01
C TYR A 209 -4.59 18.47 -6.99
N ASP A 210 -5.25 19.06 -8.00
CA ASP A 210 -5.85 18.31 -9.11
C ASP A 210 -4.77 17.81 -10.09
N GLU A 211 -5.18 17.14 -11.18
CA GLU A 211 -4.24 16.55 -12.15
C GLU A 211 -3.49 17.62 -12.96
N GLU A 212 -4.12 18.77 -13.19
CA GLU A 212 -3.50 19.98 -13.76
C GLU A 212 -2.55 20.66 -12.75
N GLY A 213 -2.70 20.28 -11.47
CA GLY A 213 -1.95 20.75 -10.33
C GLY A 213 -2.34 22.16 -9.88
N ASN A 214 -3.59 22.55 -10.12
CA ASN A 214 -4.22 23.63 -9.41
C ASN A 214 -4.47 23.20 -7.97
N GLN A 215 -4.37 24.18 -7.07
CA GLN A 215 -4.54 23.95 -5.66
C GLN A 215 -6.03 23.84 -5.32
N VAL A 216 -6.42 22.75 -4.65
CA VAL A 216 -7.77 22.53 -4.14
C VAL A 216 -7.73 22.52 -2.62
N GLN A 217 -8.45 23.46 -2.02
CA GLN A 217 -8.57 23.59 -0.56
C GLN A 217 -9.90 23.02 -0.11
N MET A 218 -9.88 22.16 0.92
CA MET A 218 -11.08 21.63 1.53
C MET A 218 -11.05 21.90 3.03
N ILE A 219 -12.17 22.38 3.59
CA ILE A 219 -12.34 22.45 5.04
C ILE A 219 -12.82 21.07 5.48
N PRO A 220 -12.04 20.33 6.31
CA PRO A 220 -12.49 19.05 6.80
C PRO A 220 -13.81 19.21 7.55
N PRO A 221 -14.78 18.29 7.40
CA PRO A 221 -15.99 18.32 8.21
C PRO A 221 -15.58 18.31 9.69
N GLN A 222 -16.05 19.32 10.44
CA GLN A 222 -15.85 19.37 11.89
C GLN A 222 -16.44 18.08 12.46
N ARG A 223 -15.63 17.26 13.16
CA ARG A 223 -16.16 16.11 13.89
C ARG A 223 -17.15 16.66 14.91
N SER A 224 -18.45 16.53 14.64
CA SER A 224 -19.48 16.80 15.62
C SER A 224 -19.19 15.89 16.80
N SER A 225 -18.88 16.47 17.96
CA SER A 225 -18.82 15.75 19.21
C SER A 225 -20.25 15.32 19.57
N THR A 226 -20.70 14.22 18.99
CA THR A 226 -21.92 13.56 19.44
C THR A 226 -21.64 13.05 20.83
N LYS A 227 -22.02 13.84 21.84
CA LYS A 227 -22.20 13.34 23.20
C LYS A 227 -23.31 12.30 23.13
N GLU A 228 -22.95 11.03 23.10
CA GLU A 228 -23.84 9.96 23.55
C GLU A 228 -23.96 10.10 25.07
N ASP A 229 -24.84 11.01 25.50
CA ASP A 229 -25.34 11.01 26.87
C ASP A 229 -26.21 9.76 27.04
N SER A 230 -25.56 8.71 27.55
CA SER A 230 -26.08 7.71 28.49
C SER A 230 -27.60 7.77 28.79
N ASN A 231 -28.39 7.06 27.99
CA ASN A 231 -29.69 6.55 28.42
C ASN A 231 -29.47 5.16 29.04
N VAL A 232 -29.04 5.13 30.30
CA VAL A 232 -29.12 3.93 31.14
C VAL A 232 -30.55 3.82 31.64
N THR A 233 -31.36 3.05 30.94
CA THR A 233 -32.70 2.65 31.38
C THR A 233 -32.55 1.76 32.60
N ALA A 234 -32.79 2.32 33.79
CA ALA A 234 -32.98 1.57 35.02
C ALA A 234 -34.38 0.96 35.02
N GLU A 235 -34.50 -0.31 34.62
CA GLU A 235 -35.69 -1.10 34.84
C GLU A 235 -35.29 -2.52 35.27
N LYS A 236 -35.32 -2.77 36.58
CA LYS A 236 -35.68 -4.06 37.21
C LYS A 236 -35.60 -3.92 38.73
N SER A 237 -36.73 -3.61 39.34
CA SER A 237 -37.03 -3.91 40.74
C SER A 237 -38.39 -4.59 40.77
N SER A 238 -38.37 -5.92 40.85
CA SER A 238 -39.50 -6.77 41.27
C SER A 238 -38.99 -8.20 41.42
N ILE A 239 -38.36 -8.49 42.56
CA ILE A 239 -38.37 -9.83 43.16
C ILE A 239 -38.46 -9.64 44.68
N SER A 240 -39.46 -10.30 45.26
CA SER A 240 -39.85 -10.41 46.68
C SER A 240 -40.90 -9.40 47.14
#